data_AF-A0A5K7YSV5-F1
#
_entry.id   AF-A0A5K7YSV5-F1
#
_cell.length_a   1.000
_cell.length_b   1.000
_cell.length_c   1.000
_cell.angle_alpha   90.00
_cell.angle_beta   90.00
_cell.angle_gamma   90.00
#
_symmetry.space_group_name_H-M   'P 1'
#
loop_
_entity.id
_entity.type
_entity.pdbx_description
1 polymer ?
#
loop_
_entity_poly.entity_id
_entity_poly.type
_entity_poly.pdbx_seq_one_letter_code
_entity_poly.pdbx_strand_id
1 'polypeptide(L)'
;MALQASDYIIGGVMAVAAVIAAGSFSVIASYLFDRGLADRNAKAPNIMVWYKTYMAQTRRQTGRIGTPFWLHSVSTGIFILTGVVYTIVRFMMPRFF
;
A
#
# COMPACT_ATOMS: atom_id res chain seq x y z
N MET A 1 11.50 24.58 13.68
CA MET A 1 10.07 24.43 13.37
C MET A 1 9.45 23.63 14.49
N ALA A 2 8.49 24.16 15.24
CA ALA A 2 7.83 23.41 16.31
C ALA A 2 6.87 22.37 15.73
N LEU A 3 6.87 21.16 16.28
CA LEU A 3 5.90 20.10 15.98
C LEU A 3 4.50 20.57 16.36
N GLN A 4 3.57 20.57 15.40
CA GLN A 4 2.17 20.91 15.62
C GLN A 4 1.36 19.63 15.89
N ALA A 5 0.23 19.75 16.59
CA ALA A 5 -0.66 18.60 16.85
C ALA A 5 -1.10 17.88 15.54
N SER A 6 -1.25 18.64 14.46
CA SER A 6 -1.51 18.14 13.11
C SER A 6 -0.42 17.20 12.59
N ASP A 7 0.86 17.46 12.93
CA ASP A 7 1.99 16.65 12.47
C ASP A 7 1.90 15.22 13.06
N TYR A 8 1.48 15.10 14.32
CA TYR A 8 1.26 13.80 14.97
C TYR A 8 0.05 13.06 14.41
N ILE A 9 -1.06 13.76 14.17
CA ILE A 9 -2.27 13.17 13.59
C ILE A 9 -1.96 12.61 12.19
N ILE A 10 -1.31 13.41 11.36
CA ILE A 10 -0.95 13.02 10.00
C ILE A 10 0.05 11.86 10.02
N GLY A 11 1.07 11.92 10.88
CA GLY A 11 2.00 10.82 11.10
C GLY A 11 1.28 9.53 11.52
N GLY A 12 0.31 9.63 12.42
CA GLY A 12 -0.52 8.50 12.85
C GLY A 12 -1.36 7.90 11.71
N VAL A 13 -2.03 8.73 10.92
CA VAL A 13 -2.81 8.29 9.75
C VAL A 13 -1.91 7.57 8.73
N MET A 14 -0.76 8.16 8.42
CA MET A 14 0.21 7.54 7.52
C MET A 14 0.76 6.22 8.06
N ALA A 15 1.09 6.16 9.35
CA ALA A 15 1.57 4.93 9.98
C ALA A 15 0.54 3.80 9.90
N VAL A 16 -0.73 4.09 10.22
CA VAL A 16 -1.82 3.11 10.12
C VAL A 16 -2.01 2.66 8.67
N ALA A 17 -2.04 3.60 7.72
CA ALA A 17 -2.19 3.28 6.31
C ALA A 17 -1.03 2.40 5.79
N ALA A 18 0.21 2.71 6.19
CA ALA A 18 1.38 1.94 5.82
C ALA A 18 1.34 0.51 6.39
N VAL A 19 0.94 0.34 7.66
CA VAL A 19 0.81 -0.98 8.30
C VAL A 19 -0.26 -1.82 7.60
N ILE A 20 -1.43 -1.24 7.28
CA ILE A 20 -2.49 -1.97 6.56
C ILE A 20 -2.03 -2.33 5.15
N ALA A 21 -1.36 -1.42 4.44
CA ALA A 21 -0.83 -1.68 3.11
C ALA A 21 0.21 -2.83 3.13
N ALA A 22 1.16 -2.80 4.06
CA ALA A 22 2.17 -3.84 4.20
C ALA A 22 1.56 -5.19 4.62
N GLY A 23 0.64 -5.18 5.58
CA GLY A 23 -0.03 -6.39 6.06
C GLY A 23 -0.87 -7.06 4.97
N SER A 24 -1.66 -6.28 4.25
CA SER A 24 -2.47 -6.80 3.13
C SER A 24 -1.61 -7.29 1.96
N PHE A 25 -0.47 -6.64 1.67
CA PHE A 25 0.49 -7.14 0.70
C PHE A 25 1.12 -8.47 1.11
N SER A 26 1.46 -8.64 2.40
CA SER A 26 1.99 -9.90 2.93
C SER A 26 1.03 -11.07 2.71
N VAL A 27 -0.29 -10.83 2.86
CA VAL A 27 -1.32 -11.84 2.56
C VAL A 27 -1.34 -12.20 1.07
N ILE A 28 -1.22 -11.21 0.17
CA ILE A 28 -1.13 -11.44 -1.28
C ILE A 28 0.12 -12.26 -1.63
N ALA A 29 1.28 -11.88 -1.10
CA ALA A 29 2.55 -12.54 -1.36
C ALA A 29 2.53 -13.99 -0.86
N SER A 30 2.10 -14.20 0.38
CA SER A 30 1.96 -15.54 0.97
C SER A 30 1.01 -16.42 0.13
N TYR A 31 -0.14 -15.89 -0.28
CA TYR A 31 -1.08 -16.60 -1.15
C TYR A 31 -0.42 -17.11 -2.44
N LEU A 32 0.40 -16.27 -3.09
CA LEU A 32 1.09 -16.63 -4.33
C LEU A 32 2.18 -17.67 -4.08
N PHE A 33 2.97 -17.49 -3.03
CA PHE A 33 4.04 -18.40 -2.69
C PHE A 33 3.56 -19.78 -2.29
N ASP A 34 2.52 -19.86 -1.45
CA ASP A 34 1.98 -21.13 -0.96
C ASP A 34 1.35 -21.97 -2.08
N ARG A 35 1.02 -21.33 -3.20
CA ARG A 35 0.48 -21.98 -4.41
C ARG A 35 1.51 -22.16 -5.52
N GLY A 36 2.77 -21.82 -5.29
CA GLY A 36 3.82 -21.91 -6.31
C GLY A 36 3.60 -20.96 -7.50
N LEU A 37 2.82 -19.89 -7.31
CA LEU A 37 2.50 -18.88 -8.34
C LEU A 37 3.53 -17.75 -8.40
N ALA A 38 4.44 -17.70 -7.43
CA ALA A 38 5.57 -16.78 -7.37
C ALA A 38 6.79 -17.51 -6.79
N ASP A 39 7.98 -17.13 -7.26
CA ASP A 39 9.25 -17.65 -6.75
C ASP A 39 9.76 -16.77 -5.60
N ARG A 40 9.99 -17.39 -4.43
CA ARG A 40 10.54 -16.73 -3.24
C ARG A 40 12.01 -16.35 -3.42
N ASN A 41 12.73 -17.03 -4.31
CA ASN A 41 14.17 -16.85 -4.53
C ASN A 41 14.47 -15.93 -5.72
N ALA A 42 13.44 -15.36 -6.35
CA ALA A 42 13.61 -14.42 -7.44
C ALA A 42 14.36 -13.18 -6.94
N LYS A 43 15.54 -12.90 -7.51
CA LYS A 43 16.38 -11.75 -7.12
C LYS A 43 15.75 -10.40 -7.45
N ALA A 44 14.91 -10.35 -8.48
CA ALA A 44 14.21 -9.16 -8.93
C ALA A 44 12.75 -9.50 -9.30
N PRO A 45 11.88 -9.71 -8.28
CA PRO A 45 10.50 -10.09 -8.53
C PRO A 45 9.73 -8.93 -9.17
N ASN A 46 8.98 -9.23 -10.24
CA ASN A 46 8.09 -8.27 -10.85
C ASN A 46 6.77 -8.20 -10.06
N ILE A 47 6.66 -7.23 -9.17
CA ILE A 47 5.48 -7.05 -8.30
C ILE A 47 4.20 -6.80 -9.11
N MET A 48 4.30 -6.17 -10.28
CA MET A 48 3.14 -5.99 -11.18
C MET A 48 2.60 -7.34 -11.67
N VAL A 49 3.49 -8.30 -11.97
CA VAL A 49 3.08 -9.66 -12.31
C VAL A 49 2.41 -10.33 -11.13
N TRP A 50 2.91 -10.15 -9.90
CA TRP A 50 2.29 -10.71 -8.71
C TRP A 50 0.85 -10.24 -8.51
N TYR A 51 0.60 -8.93 -8.61
CA TYR A 51 -0.77 -8.41 -8.51
C TYR A 51 -1.68 -8.97 -9.61
N LYS A 52 -1.22 -9.01 -10.86
CA LYS A 52 -1.99 -9.57 -11.98
C LYS A 52 -2.33 -11.04 -11.75
N THR A 53 -1.35 -11.83 -11.34
CA THR A 53 -1.53 -13.26 -11.04
C THR A 53 -2.51 -13.47 -9.89
N TYR A 54 -2.36 -12.70 -8.80
CA TYR A 54 -3.28 -12.76 -7.66
C TYR A 54 -4.72 -12.44 -8.08
N MET A 55 -4.94 -11.31 -8.76
CA MET A 55 -6.27 -10.90 -9.22
C MET A 55 -6.89 -11.93 -10.16
N ALA A 56 -6.11 -12.50 -11.09
CA ALA A 56 -6.59 -13.51 -12.01
C ALA A 56 -7.02 -14.78 -11.27
N GLN A 57 -6.22 -15.23 -10.29
CA GLN A 57 -6.53 -16.42 -9.50
C GLN A 57 -7.74 -16.24 -8.60
N THR A 58 -7.82 -15.13 -7.86
CA THR A 58 -8.99 -14.88 -7.00
C THR A 58 -10.26 -14.70 -7.81
N ARG A 59 -10.20 -14.04 -8.99
CA ARG A 59 -11.35 -13.92 -9.89
C ARG A 59 -11.80 -15.26 -10.42
N ARG A 60 -10.87 -16.14 -10.81
CA ARG A 60 -11.21 -17.49 -11.25
C ARG A 60 -11.86 -18.34 -10.15
N GLN A 61 -11.40 -18.21 -8.91
CA GLN A 61 -11.88 -19.02 -7.78
C GLN A 61 -13.20 -18.50 -7.18
N THR A 62 -13.39 -17.17 -7.13
CA THR A 62 -14.47 -16.53 -6.35
C THR A 62 -15.38 -15.63 -7.18
N GLY A 63 -15.09 -15.45 -8.48
CA GLY A 63 -15.75 -14.47 -9.34
C GLY A 63 -15.39 -13.01 -9.03
N ARG A 64 -14.53 -12.73 -8.04
CA ARG A 64 -14.18 -11.37 -7.59
C ARG A 64 -12.68 -11.19 -7.37
N ILE A 65 -12.21 -9.93 -7.35
CA ILE A 65 -10.85 -9.64 -6.88
C ILE A 65 -10.81 -9.84 -5.37
N GLY A 66 -9.77 -10.52 -4.87
CA GLY A 66 -9.61 -10.76 -3.44
C GLY A 66 -9.54 -9.48 -2.62
N THR A 67 -10.23 -9.46 -1.48
CA THR A 67 -10.26 -8.35 -0.51
C THR A 67 -8.87 -7.80 -0.13
N PRO A 68 -7.82 -8.63 0.07
CA PRO A 68 -6.47 -8.13 0.34
C PRO A 68 -5.95 -7.13 -0.69
N PHE A 69 -6.25 -7.32 -1.99
CA PHE A 69 -5.82 -6.38 -3.03
C PHE A 69 -6.49 -5.00 -2.87
N TRP A 70 -7.77 -4.98 -2.54
CA TRP A 70 -8.51 -3.74 -2.31
C TRP A 70 -7.99 -2.99 -1.07
N LEU A 71 -7.82 -3.70 0.04
CA LEU A 71 -7.24 -3.11 1.26
C LEU A 71 -5.86 -2.53 0.99
N HIS A 72 -5.00 -3.28 0.30
CA HIS A 72 -3.67 -2.82 -0.07
C HIS A 72 -3.72 -1.55 -0.93
N SER A 73 -4.53 -1.56 -1.99
CA SER A 73 -4.59 -0.47 -2.96
C SER A 73 -5.14 0.82 -2.32
N VAL A 74 -6.21 0.71 -1.53
CA VAL A 74 -6.82 1.86 -0.84
C VAL A 74 -5.87 2.42 0.21
N SER A 75 -5.28 1.59 1.07
CA SER A 75 -4.36 2.06 2.10
C SER A 75 -3.08 2.66 1.52
N THR A 76 -2.54 2.09 0.44
CA THR A 76 -1.41 2.69 -0.29
C THR A 76 -1.78 4.05 -0.87
N GLY A 77 -2.97 4.16 -1.47
CA GLY A 77 -3.50 5.43 -1.97
C GLY A 77 -3.61 6.49 -0.89
N ILE A 78 -4.17 6.14 0.29
CA ILE A 78 -4.28 7.04 1.45
C ILE A 78 -2.89 7.47 1.91
N PHE A 79 -1.94 6.55 2.04
CA PHE A 79 -0.58 6.84 2.47
C PHE A 79 0.10 7.86 1.54
N ILE A 80 0.07 7.59 0.22
CA ILE A 80 0.70 8.46 -0.79
C ILE A 80 0.02 9.83 -0.81
N LEU A 81 -1.32 9.86 -0.89
CA LEU A 81 -2.08 11.11 -0.97
C LEU A 81 -1.84 11.99 0.27
N THR A 82 -1.93 11.39 1.46
CA THR A 82 -1.71 12.10 2.73
C THR A 82 -0.29 12.64 2.79
N GLY A 83 0.72 11.82 2.44
CA GLY A 83 2.12 12.25 2.43
C GLY A 83 2.40 13.38 1.44
N VAL A 84 1.86 13.30 0.22
CA VAL A 84 2.00 14.35 -0.81
C VAL A 84 1.35 15.64 -0.36
N VAL A 85 0.07 15.58 0.03
CA VAL A 85 -0.68 16.78 0.47
C VAL A 85 -0.01 17.41 1.68
N TYR A 86 0.36 16.63 2.69
CA TYR A 86 1.05 17.14 3.86
C TYR A 86 2.39 17.79 3.50
N THR A 87 3.17 17.17 2.60
CA THR A 87 4.44 17.73 2.16
C THR A 87 4.27 19.09 1.49
N ILE A 88 3.29 19.20 0.59
CA ILE A 88 2.96 20.45 -0.10
C ILE A 88 2.54 21.52 0.92
N VAL A 89 1.57 21.20 1.78
CA VAL A 89 0.98 22.14 2.73
C VAL A 89 2.00 22.61 3.76
N ARG A 90 2.79 21.68 4.31
CA ARG A 90 3.70 21.96 5.42
C ARG A 90 5.01 22.59 4.98
N PHE A 91 5.53 22.21 3.81
CA PHE A 91 6.88 22.60 3.40
C PHE A 91 6.92 23.46 2.13
N MET A 92 5.95 23.36 1.23
CA MET A 92 5.97 24.14 -0.02
C MET A 92 5.19 25.44 0.12
N MET A 93 3.93 25.39 0.58
CA MET A 93 3.08 26.59 0.67
C MET A 93 3.69 27.73 1.51
N PRO A 94 4.32 27.49 2.69
CA PRO A 94 4.91 28.57 3.50
C PRO A 94 6.14 29.24 2.87
N ARG A 95 6.59 28.79 1.69
CA ARG A 95 7.65 29.45 0.92
C ARG A 95 7.09 30.42 -0.12
N PHE A 96 5.79 30.37 -0.37
CA PHE A 96 5.09 31.18 -1.37
C PHE A 96 4.16 32.23 -0.73
N PHE A 97 3.93 32.14 0.59
CA PHE A 97 3.16 33.05 1.41
C PHE A 97 3.96 33.36 2.68
#